data_AF-A0A1Z2KYD0-F1
#
_entry.id   AF-A0A1Z2KYD0-F1
#
_cell.length_a   1.000
_cell.length_b   1.000
_cell.length_c   1.000
_cell.angle_alpha   90.00
_cell.angle_beta   90.00
_cell.angle_gamma   90.00
#
_symmetry.space_group_name_H-M   'P 1'
#
loop_
_entity.id
_entity.type
_entity.pdbx_description
1 polymer ?
#
loop_
_entity_poly.entity_id
_entity_poly.type
_entity_poly.pdbx_seq_one_letter_code
_entity_poly.pdbx_strand_id
1 'polypeptide(L)'
;MALADGADRDPEGLAELLSECELLRDQAQSAGVALDDTPASLEALDQLQPRWREDPELLPWLGNDAGLYLGTVVVRTVAGAGWWIWPNGQPVVRLANGREIDVVESGQAWAADGAPELSQLYAELAES
;
A
#
# COMPACT_ATOMS: atom_id res chain seq x y z
N MET A 1 -7.61 6.09 -33.59
CA MET A 1 -7.01 5.27 -32.50
C MET A 1 -6.55 6.28 -31.47
N ALA A 2 -7.36 6.48 -30.44
CA ALA A 2 -7.17 7.56 -29.47
C ALA A 2 -5.99 7.22 -28.55
N LEU A 3 -5.08 8.17 -28.41
CA LEU A 3 -4.03 8.19 -27.41
C LEU A 3 -4.71 8.29 -26.04
N ALA A 4 -4.40 7.36 -25.13
CA ALA A 4 -4.80 7.46 -23.73
C ALA A 4 -3.99 8.60 -23.10
N ASP A 5 -4.54 9.81 -23.22
CA ASP A 5 -4.06 11.03 -22.60
C ASP A 5 -4.68 11.14 -21.21
N GLY A 6 -3.84 11.19 -20.18
CA GLY A 6 -4.22 11.58 -18.83
C GLY A 6 -4.89 10.50 -17.98
N ALA A 7 -4.08 9.65 -17.33
CA ALA A 7 -4.42 9.20 -15.98
C ALA A 7 -4.27 10.40 -15.02
N ASP A 8 -5.15 11.39 -15.19
CA ASP A 8 -5.38 12.41 -14.18
C ASP A 8 -6.00 11.69 -12.98
N ARG A 9 -5.42 11.94 -11.80
CA ARG A 9 -5.70 11.22 -10.56
C ARG A 9 -7.19 11.28 -10.23
N ASP A 10 -7.92 10.19 -10.44
CA ASP A 10 -9.30 10.07 -9.95
C ASP A 10 -9.27 9.68 -8.46
N PRO A 11 -9.59 10.60 -7.52
CA PRO A 11 -9.66 10.29 -6.09
C PRO A 11 -10.76 9.27 -5.78
N GLU A 12 -11.75 9.13 -6.66
CA GLU A 12 -12.84 8.16 -6.55
C GLU A 12 -12.37 6.73 -6.87
N GLY A 13 -11.47 6.55 -7.84
CA GLY A 13 -10.82 5.26 -8.11
C GLY A 13 -9.88 4.81 -6.98
N LEU A 14 -9.21 5.75 -6.31
CA LEU A 14 -8.47 5.47 -5.07
C LEU A 14 -9.40 5.06 -3.92
N ALA A 15 -10.56 5.70 -3.79
CA ALA A 15 -11.51 5.40 -2.71
C ALA A 15 -12.14 4.00 -2.86
N GLU A 16 -12.36 3.54 -4.09
CA GLU A 16 -12.70 2.13 -4.38
C GLU A 16 -11.54 1.20 -4.02
N LEU A 17 -10.30 1.49 -4.47
CA LEU A 17 -9.09 0.72 -4.10
C LEU A 17 -8.83 0.69 -2.58
N LEU A 18 -9.26 1.71 -1.85
CA LEU A 18 -9.19 1.78 -0.38
C LEU A 18 -10.30 1.00 0.32
N SER A 19 -11.43 0.82 -0.36
CA SER A 19 -12.52 -0.07 0.08
C SER A 19 -12.12 -1.54 -0.09
N GLU A 20 -11.11 -1.85 -0.91
CA GLU A 20 -10.55 -3.20 -1.06
C GLU A 20 -9.62 -3.62 0.11
N CYS A 21 -9.25 -2.72 1.03
CA CYS A 21 -8.37 -3.04 2.16
C CYS A 21 -9.12 -3.61 3.40
N GLU A 22 -10.31 -4.21 3.20
CA GLU A 22 -11.17 -4.68 4.30
C GLU A 22 -10.45 -5.69 5.19
N LEU A 23 -9.69 -6.63 4.61
CA LEU A 23 -9.01 -7.67 5.40
C LEU A 23 -7.92 -7.07 6.29
N LEU A 24 -7.10 -6.16 5.77
CA LEU A 24 -6.10 -5.46 6.58
C LEU A 24 -6.73 -4.63 7.69
N ARG A 25 -7.83 -3.91 7.38
CA ARG A 25 -8.53 -3.07 8.36
C ARG A 25 -9.16 -3.92 9.46
N ASP A 26 -9.75 -5.07 9.13
CA ASP A 26 -10.28 -6.02 10.11
C ASP A 26 -9.18 -6.63 10.98
N GLN A 27 -8.03 -6.97 10.39
CA GLN A 27 -6.87 -7.49 11.11
C GLN A 27 -6.31 -6.45 12.10
N ALA A 28 -6.17 -5.20 11.66
CA ALA A 28 -5.72 -4.09 12.50
C ALA A 28 -6.74 -3.81 13.63
N GLN A 29 -8.03 -3.74 13.29
CA GLN A 29 -9.09 -3.50 14.26
C GLN A 29 -9.15 -4.60 15.33
N SER A 30 -9.00 -5.86 14.93
CA SER A 30 -8.94 -7.01 15.86
C SER A 30 -7.75 -6.93 16.82
N ALA A 31 -6.69 -6.21 16.45
CA ALA A 31 -5.55 -5.91 17.31
C ALA A 31 -5.68 -4.57 18.08
N GLY A 32 -6.81 -3.86 17.93
CA GLY A 32 -7.05 -2.56 18.57
C GLY A 32 -6.35 -1.38 17.89
N VAL A 33 -5.89 -1.56 16.66
CA VAL A 33 -5.24 -0.52 15.85
C VAL A 33 -6.27 0.14 14.94
N ALA A 34 -6.33 1.47 14.94
CA ALA A 34 -7.18 2.25 14.05
C ALA A 34 -6.33 2.80 12.89
N LEU A 35 -6.67 2.42 11.67
CA LEU A 35 -5.97 2.86 10.46
C LEU A 35 -6.60 4.15 9.93
N ASP A 36 -5.84 5.25 9.99
CA ASP A 36 -6.27 6.63 9.65
C ASP A 36 -5.60 7.20 8.38
N ASP A 37 -4.91 6.34 7.64
CA ASP A 37 -4.22 6.64 6.38
C ASP A 37 -3.07 7.65 6.55
N THR A 38 -2.46 7.64 7.74
CA THR A 38 -1.26 8.41 8.08
C THR A 38 -0.01 7.52 8.16
N PRO A 39 1.20 8.10 8.16
CA PRO A 39 2.44 7.33 8.35
C PRO A 39 2.46 6.56 9.68
N ALA A 40 1.83 7.11 10.73
CA ALA A 40 1.75 6.44 12.04
C ALA A 40 0.95 5.13 11.98
N SER A 41 -0.03 5.04 11.07
CA SER A 41 -0.75 3.78 10.84
C SER A 41 0.16 2.69 10.26
N LEU A 42 1.19 3.04 9.47
CA LEU A 42 2.16 2.06 8.96
C LEU A 42 3.04 1.50 10.09
N GLU A 43 3.51 2.37 10.99
CA GLU A 43 4.25 1.94 12.18
C GLU A 43 3.39 1.00 13.04
N ALA A 44 2.10 1.30 13.20
CA ALA A 44 1.19 0.45 13.96
C ALA A 44 0.96 -0.91 13.28
N LEU A 45 0.90 -0.95 11.94
CA LEU A 45 0.83 -2.20 11.17
C LEU A 45 2.08 -3.06 11.40
N ASP A 46 3.27 -2.47 11.35
CA ASP A 46 4.54 -3.19 11.55
C ASP A 46 4.64 -3.85 12.94
N GLN A 47 3.89 -3.36 13.94
CA GLN A 47 3.84 -3.93 15.29
C GLN A 47 2.78 -5.04 15.47
N LEU A 48 2.00 -5.36 14.43
CA LEU A 48 0.98 -6.41 14.53
C LEU A 48 1.60 -7.80 14.72
N GLN A 49 0.98 -8.62 15.56
CA GLN A 49 1.36 -10.03 15.67
C GLN A 49 0.97 -10.76 14.38
N PRO A 50 1.92 -11.43 13.70
CA PRO A 50 1.73 -11.96 12.36
C PRO A 50 0.99 -13.31 12.32
N ARG A 51 -0.18 -13.39 12.98
CA ARG A 51 -0.98 -14.63 13.08
C ARG A 51 -1.51 -15.12 11.73
N TRP A 52 -1.72 -14.20 10.79
CA TRP A 52 -2.12 -14.53 9.42
C TRP A 52 -1.10 -15.44 8.70
N ARG A 53 0.18 -15.43 9.10
CA ARG A 53 1.20 -16.30 8.49
C ARG A 53 0.98 -17.78 8.76
N GLU A 54 0.16 -18.10 9.77
CA GLU A 54 -0.27 -19.48 10.04
C GLU A 54 -1.30 -19.97 9.01
N ASP A 55 -1.91 -19.04 8.25
CA ASP A 55 -2.87 -19.32 7.18
C ASP A 55 -2.31 -18.88 5.81
N PRO A 56 -1.78 -19.82 5.01
CA PRO A 56 -1.21 -19.50 3.70
C PRO A 56 -2.26 -19.01 2.69
N GLU A 57 -3.55 -19.22 2.94
CA GLU A 57 -4.61 -18.68 2.08
C GLU A 57 -4.81 -17.19 2.31
N LEU A 58 -4.62 -16.68 3.54
CA LEU A 58 -4.79 -15.27 3.89
C LEU A 58 -3.58 -14.39 3.52
N LEU A 59 -2.37 -14.95 3.57
CA LEU A 59 -1.13 -14.24 3.31
C LEU A 59 -1.15 -13.40 2.02
N PRO A 60 -1.51 -13.93 0.83
CA PRO A 60 -1.51 -13.14 -0.39
C PRO A 60 -2.54 -12.01 -0.39
N TRP A 61 -3.70 -12.19 0.24
CA TRP A 61 -4.72 -11.13 0.32
C TRP A 61 -4.28 -10.02 1.26
N LEU A 62 -3.77 -10.37 2.45
CA LEU A 62 -3.30 -9.38 3.41
C LEU A 62 -2.08 -8.62 2.87
N GLY A 63 -1.16 -9.30 2.18
CA GLY A 63 -0.02 -8.66 1.54
C GLY A 63 -0.42 -7.68 0.45
N ASN A 64 -1.45 -8.01 -0.34
CA ASN A 64 -2.00 -7.08 -1.32
C ASN A 64 -2.57 -5.83 -0.64
N ASP A 65 -3.41 -6.02 0.38
CA ASP A 65 -4.01 -4.89 1.12
C ASP A 65 -2.95 -4.01 1.79
N ALA A 66 -1.93 -4.63 2.42
CA ALA A 66 -0.82 -3.91 3.05
C ALA A 66 -0.07 -3.03 2.03
N GLY A 67 0.17 -3.56 0.83
CA GLY A 67 0.76 -2.82 -0.27
C GLY A 67 -0.09 -1.65 -0.74
N LEU A 68 -1.38 -1.89 -0.99
CA LEU A 68 -2.33 -0.85 -1.41
C LEU A 68 -2.47 0.26 -0.34
N TYR A 69 -2.48 -0.13 0.92
CA TYR A 69 -2.50 0.78 2.06
C TYR A 69 -1.24 1.67 2.10
N LEU A 70 -0.05 1.07 2.00
CA LEU A 70 1.21 1.80 1.90
C LEU A 70 1.16 2.81 0.74
N GLY A 71 0.75 2.37 -0.44
CA GLY A 71 0.68 3.24 -1.61
C GLY A 71 -0.27 4.42 -1.41
N THR A 72 -1.37 4.21 -0.70
CA THR A 72 -2.30 5.28 -0.33
C THR A 72 -1.65 6.30 0.60
N VAL A 73 -0.99 5.84 1.66
CA VAL A 73 -0.30 6.75 2.60
C VAL A 73 0.76 7.57 1.87
N VAL A 74 1.54 6.95 0.98
CA VAL A 74 2.55 7.63 0.16
C VAL A 74 1.91 8.68 -0.75
N VAL A 75 0.89 8.32 -1.54
CA VAL A 75 0.24 9.27 -2.47
C VAL A 75 -0.42 10.43 -1.72
N ARG A 76 -0.95 10.21 -0.52
CA ARG A 76 -1.58 11.25 0.30
C ARG A 76 -0.59 12.20 0.96
N THR A 77 0.62 11.75 1.28
CA THR A 77 1.55 12.50 2.14
C THR A 77 2.85 12.92 1.46
N VAL A 78 3.27 12.23 0.40
CA VAL A 78 4.49 12.55 -0.37
C VAL A 78 4.11 13.39 -1.58
N ALA A 79 4.63 14.63 -1.61
CA ALA A 79 4.31 15.58 -2.67
C ALA A 79 4.75 15.07 -4.05
N GLY A 80 3.81 15.06 -5.00
CA GLY A 80 4.06 14.62 -6.37
C GLY A 80 4.02 13.10 -6.57
N ALA A 81 3.83 12.31 -5.51
CA ALA A 81 3.53 10.89 -5.65
C ALA A 81 2.17 10.64 -6.31
N GLY A 82 2.04 9.57 -7.08
CA GLY A 82 0.79 9.22 -7.76
C GLY A 82 0.73 7.74 -8.12
N TRP A 83 -0.48 7.25 -8.33
CA TRP A 83 -0.71 5.90 -8.81
C TRP A 83 -0.44 5.78 -10.31
N TRP A 84 0.06 4.62 -10.70
CA TRP A 84 0.22 4.22 -12.08
C TRP A 84 -0.08 2.73 -12.22
N ILE A 85 -0.55 2.32 -13.39
CA ILE A 85 -0.76 0.91 -13.71
C ILE A 85 0.24 0.51 -14.78
N TRP A 86 1.08 -0.47 -14.48
CA TRP A 86 2.00 -1.02 -15.48
C TRP A 86 1.26 -1.78 -16.59
N PRO A 87 1.88 -2.02 -17.76
CA PRO A 87 1.24 -2.75 -18.86
C PRO A 87 0.77 -4.18 -18.51
N ASN A 88 1.29 -4.76 -17.44
CA ASN A 88 0.88 -6.05 -16.89
C ASN A 88 -0.36 -5.97 -15.99
N GLY A 89 -0.90 -4.77 -15.74
CA GLY A 89 -2.05 -4.54 -14.87
C GLY A 89 -1.71 -4.31 -13.39
N GLN A 90 -0.43 -4.30 -13.02
CA GLN A 90 -0.01 -4.17 -11.63
C GLN A 90 0.00 -2.70 -11.18
N PRO A 91 -0.60 -2.37 -10.02
CA PRO A 91 -0.58 -1.01 -9.49
C PRO A 91 0.78 -0.71 -8.86
N VAL A 92 1.32 0.46 -9.22
CA VAL A 92 2.58 0.98 -8.68
C VAL A 92 2.40 2.43 -8.24
N VAL A 93 3.23 2.86 -7.30
CA VAL A 93 3.34 4.27 -6.93
C VAL A 93 4.55 4.88 -7.61
N ARG A 94 4.34 6.01 -8.29
CA ARG A 94 5.39 6.78 -8.94
C ARG A 94 5.64 8.08 -8.20
N LEU A 95 6.89 8.36 -7.87
CA LEU A 95 7.34 9.58 -7.19
C LEU A 95 7.65 10.71 -8.20
N ALA A 96 7.79 11.94 -7.68
CA ALA A 96 8.08 13.12 -8.50
C ALA A 96 9.40 13.02 -9.28
N ASN A 97 10.38 12.31 -8.73
CA ASN A 97 11.67 12.04 -9.37
C ASN A 97 11.62 10.92 -10.44
N GLY A 98 10.44 10.33 -10.65
CA GLY A 98 10.21 9.26 -11.62
C GLY A 98 10.47 7.84 -11.10
N ARG A 99 10.91 7.67 -9.84
CA ARG A 99 11.05 6.35 -9.20
C ARG A 99 9.68 5.70 -9.05
N GLU A 100 9.58 4.42 -9.43
CA GLU A 100 8.37 3.62 -9.34
C GLU A 100 8.56 2.52 -8.29
N ILE A 101 7.50 2.23 -7.55
CA ILE A 101 7.49 1.27 -6.46
C ILE A 101 6.34 0.30 -6.68
N ASP A 102 6.69 -0.98 -6.73
CA ASP A 102 5.74 -2.08 -6.71
C ASP A 102 5.23 -2.28 -5.27
N VAL A 103 4.10 -1.64 -4.98
CA VAL A 103 3.54 -1.67 -3.64
C VAL A 103 2.97 -3.03 -3.29
N VAL A 104 2.47 -3.79 -4.28
CA VAL A 104 1.95 -5.14 -4.07
C VAL A 104 3.10 -6.06 -3.67
N GLU A 105 4.21 -6.07 -4.42
CA GLU A 105 5.39 -6.85 -4.05
C GLU A 105 5.90 -6.50 -2.65
N SER A 106 5.96 -5.20 -2.34
CA SER A 106 6.39 -4.71 -1.02
C SER A 106 5.47 -5.20 0.11
N GLY A 107 4.15 -5.13 -0.09
CA GLY A 107 3.17 -5.61 0.88
C GLY A 107 3.19 -7.13 1.05
N GLN A 108 3.43 -7.90 -0.02
CA GLN A 108 3.63 -9.35 0.05
C GLN A 108 4.85 -9.72 0.88
N ALA A 109 5.99 -9.05 0.65
CA ALA A 109 7.22 -9.26 1.42
C ALA A 109 7.00 -8.95 2.91
N TRP A 110 6.32 -7.85 3.22
CA TRP A 110 5.94 -7.52 4.59
C TRP A 110 5.02 -8.58 5.23
N ALA A 111 3.99 -9.02 4.51
CA ALA A 111 3.06 -10.02 5.04
C ALA A 111 3.75 -11.36 5.30
N ALA A 112 4.67 -11.78 4.43
CA ALA A 112 5.43 -13.01 4.54
C ALA A 112 6.52 -12.97 5.61
N ASP A 113 7.39 -11.96 5.56
CA ASP A 113 8.63 -11.92 6.31
C ASP A 113 8.65 -10.82 7.39
N GLY A 114 7.78 -9.81 7.26
CA GLY A 114 7.78 -8.61 8.10
C GLY A 114 8.87 -7.62 7.74
N ALA A 115 9.55 -7.83 6.59
CA ALA A 115 10.65 -7.00 6.14
C ALA A 115 10.61 -6.83 4.60
N PRO A 116 10.92 -5.63 4.08
CA PRO A 116 11.11 -4.39 4.83
C PRO A 116 9.82 -3.97 5.56
N GLU A 117 9.97 -3.23 6.66
CA GLU A 117 8.84 -2.65 7.38
C GLU A 117 8.14 -1.60 6.49
N LEU A 118 6.81 -1.51 6.57
CA LEU A 118 6.04 -0.57 5.75
C LEU A 118 6.39 0.88 6.10
N SER A 119 6.58 1.17 7.38
CA SER A 119 7.01 2.47 7.88
C SER A 119 8.42 2.84 7.42
N GLN A 120 9.34 1.88 7.39
CA GLN A 120 10.69 2.08 6.86
C GLN A 120 10.64 2.42 5.38
N LEU A 121 9.95 1.60 4.59
CA LEU A 121 9.82 1.83 3.16
C LEU A 121 9.19 3.20 2.90
N TYR A 122 8.12 3.56 3.61
CA TYR A 122 7.52 4.90 3.55
C TYR A 122 8.54 6.02 3.78
N ALA A 123 9.37 5.93 4.83
CA ALA A 123 10.39 6.93 5.11
C ALA A 123 11.37 7.09 3.94
N GLU A 124 11.85 5.98 3.36
CA GLU A 124 12.71 6.00 2.18
C GLU A 124 12.03 6.62 0.94
N LEU A 125 10.71 6.49 0.81
CA LEU A 125 9.94 7.11 -0.27
C LEU A 125 9.72 8.61 -0.03
N ALA A 126 9.53 9.02 1.22
CA ALA A 126 9.31 10.41 1.59
C ALA A 126 10.56 11.30 1.46
N GLU A 127 11.76 10.70 1.54
CA GLU A 127 13.04 11.40 1.39
C GLU A 127 13.49 11.61 -0.06
N SER A 128 12.73 11.11 -1.04
CA SER A 128 13.21 10.90 -2.41
C SER A 128 12.91 12.00 -3.43
#